data_AF-A0A2A9KET1-F1
#
_entry.id   AF-A0A2A9KET1-F1
#
_cell.length_a   1.000
_cell.length_b   1.000
_cell.length_c   1.000
_cell.angle_alpha   90.00
_cell.angle_beta   90.00
_cell.angle_gamma   90.00
#
_symmetry.space_group_name_H-M   'P 1'
#
loop_
_entity.id
_entity.type
_entity.pdbx_description
1 polymer ?
#
loop_
_entity_poly.entity_id
_entity_poly.type
_entity_poly.pdbx_seq_one_letter_code
_entity_poly.pdbx_strand_id
1 'polypeptide(L)'
;MKNISALIFAASALAAAGAAQAQTAADGSTNNGQVMMVPVPGTNPAVSSDPLVQKRQADSDANAEYKARKKSANTEMKVEKAEAKVDMKEQKAEAKAKRDKAMSNDAVSQ
;
A
#
# COMPACT_ATOMS: atom_id res chain seq x y z
N MET A 1 16.79 28.12 22.44
CA MET A 1 17.50 26.99 21.81
C MET A 1 16.97 25.69 22.39
N LYS A 2 15.84 25.24 21.85
CA LYS A 2 15.17 23.96 22.13
C LYS A 2 14.66 23.63 20.72
N ASN A 3 15.23 22.67 20.00
CA ASN A 3 14.63 21.35 19.82
C ASN A 3 15.58 20.52 18.92
N ILE A 4 16.82 20.24 19.35
CA ILE A 4 17.77 19.40 18.58
C ILE A 4 17.49 17.90 18.80
N SER A 5 16.62 17.55 19.76
CA SER A 5 16.33 16.17 20.14
C SER A 5 15.31 15.44 19.25
N ALA A 6 14.75 16.09 18.21
CA ALA A 6 13.72 15.47 17.36
C ALA A 6 14.28 14.67 16.17
N LEU A 7 15.59 14.71 15.91
CA LEU A 7 16.20 14.12 14.70
C LEU A 7 16.76 12.70 14.89
N ILE A 8 16.63 12.06 16.07
CA ILE A 8 17.32 10.79 16.38
C ILE A 8 16.38 9.59 16.52
N PHE A 9 15.05 9.75 16.48
CA PHE A 9 14.12 8.64 16.75
C PHE A 9 13.51 7.94 15.52
N ALA A 10 13.95 8.24 14.30
CA ALA A 10 13.32 7.72 13.06
C ALA A 10 14.12 6.59 12.35
N ALA A 11 14.93 5.80 13.09
CA ALA A 11 15.88 4.88 12.47
C ALA A 11 15.75 3.39 12.88
N SER A 12 14.67 2.93 13.50
CA SER A 12 14.61 1.54 13.99
C SER A 12 13.21 0.91 14.00
N ALA A 13 12.55 0.80 12.84
CA ALA A 13 11.35 -0.04 12.73
C ALA A 13 10.99 -0.42 11.28
N LEU A 14 11.78 -1.25 10.59
CA LEU A 14 11.23 -2.04 9.47
C LEU A 14 12.03 -3.32 9.14
N ALA A 15 12.54 -4.00 10.15
CA ALA A 15 13.14 -5.33 10.00
C ALA A 15 12.28 -6.35 10.75
N ALA A 16 11.22 -6.86 10.11
CA ALA A 16 10.55 -8.15 10.36
C ALA A 16 9.14 -8.19 9.74
N ALA A 17 9.00 -7.92 8.44
CA ALA A 17 7.81 -8.29 7.68
C ALA A 17 8.12 -9.57 6.89
N GLY A 18 8.36 -10.67 7.60
CA GLY A 18 8.81 -11.92 6.99
C GLY A 18 8.62 -13.13 7.89
N ALA A 19 7.38 -13.39 8.34
CA ALA A 19 6.97 -14.69 8.88
C ALA A 19 5.47 -14.70 9.23
N ALA A 20 4.57 -14.53 8.27
CA ALA A 20 3.14 -14.80 8.50
C ALA A 20 2.38 -15.02 7.19
N GLN A 21 2.65 -16.12 6.49
CA GLN A 21 1.61 -16.72 5.65
C GLN A 21 1.80 -18.24 5.60
N ALA A 22 1.60 -18.87 6.75
CA ALA A 22 1.24 -20.27 6.84
C ALA A 22 -0.30 -20.38 6.80
N GLN A 23 -0.77 -21.50 6.24
CA GLN A 23 -2.14 -22.00 6.22
C GLN A 23 -3.09 -21.42 5.16
N THR A 24 -3.14 -22.11 4.03
CA THR A 24 -4.39 -22.78 3.63
C THR A 24 -4.02 -24.12 2.99
N ALA A 25 -4.10 -25.20 3.79
CA ALA A 25 -4.30 -26.54 3.27
C ALA A 25 -5.81 -26.76 3.17
N ALA A 26 -6.30 -27.04 1.96
CA ALA A 26 -7.61 -27.66 1.74
C ALA A 26 -7.59 -28.30 0.33
N ASP A 27 -7.23 -29.58 0.34
CA ASP A 27 -7.94 -30.69 -0.30
C ASP A 27 -8.52 -30.50 -1.72
N GLY A 28 -8.08 -31.34 -2.65
CA GLY A 28 -8.78 -31.50 -3.93
C GLY A 28 -7.92 -31.95 -5.11
N SER A 29 -7.85 -33.27 -5.29
CA SER A 29 -7.94 -33.94 -6.60
C SER A 29 -6.88 -33.68 -7.68
N THR A 30 -6.03 -34.70 -7.86
CA THR A 30 -5.74 -35.42 -9.12
C THR A 30 -5.36 -34.66 -10.41
N ASN A 31 -4.26 -35.11 -11.01
CA ASN A 31 -3.84 -34.97 -12.42
C ASN A 31 -3.28 -33.62 -12.89
N ASN A 32 -1.94 -33.51 -12.89
CA ASN A 32 -1.11 -33.46 -14.11
C ASN A 32 0.34 -33.25 -13.68
N GLY A 33 1.28 -33.87 -14.41
CA GLY A 33 2.71 -33.93 -14.08
C GLY A 33 3.42 -32.58 -14.00
N GLN A 34 3.18 -31.84 -12.92
CA GLN A 34 4.02 -30.76 -12.46
C GLN A 34 4.69 -31.26 -11.19
N VAL A 35 5.99 -31.50 -11.27
CA VAL A 35 6.80 -31.69 -10.07
C VAL A 35 6.83 -30.33 -9.37
N MET A 36 5.86 -30.11 -8.47
CA MET A 36 5.93 -29.06 -7.47
C MET A 36 7.14 -29.38 -6.60
N MET A 37 8.27 -28.76 -6.91
CA MET A 37 9.45 -28.80 -6.06
C MET A 37 9.09 -28.02 -4.80
N VAL A 38 8.70 -28.76 -3.76
CA VAL A 38 8.65 -28.27 -2.38
C VAL A 38 10.04 -27.72 -2.05
N PRO A 39 10.18 -26.43 -1.66
CA PRO A 39 11.46 -25.91 -1.20
C PRO A 39 11.87 -26.70 0.04
N VAL A 40 12.93 -27.49 -0.07
CA VAL A 40 13.57 -28.12 1.09
C VAL A 40 14.14 -26.99 1.96
N PRO A 41 13.74 -26.89 3.24
CA PRO A 41 14.31 -25.89 4.13
C PRO A 41 15.80 -26.17 4.32
N GLY A 42 16.65 -25.21 3.98
CA GLY A 42 18.10 -25.31 4.09
C GLY A 42 18.85 -25.45 2.76
N THR A 43 18.16 -25.68 1.65
CA THR A 43 18.74 -25.53 0.32
C THR A 43 18.35 -24.17 -0.23
N ASN A 44 19.31 -23.26 -0.38
CA ASN A 44 19.12 -22.05 -1.18
C ASN A 44 18.53 -22.51 -2.53
N PRO A 45 17.36 -22.01 -3.00
CA PRO A 45 16.79 -22.48 -4.24
C PRO A 45 17.84 -22.26 -5.31
N ALA A 46 18.41 -23.35 -5.83
CA ALA A 46 19.44 -23.27 -6.84
C ALA A 46 18.82 -22.54 -8.01
N VAL A 47 19.23 -21.29 -8.21
CA VAL A 47 18.85 -20.50 -9.39
C VAL A 47 19.16 -21.38 -10.59
N SER A 48 18.11 -21.74 -11.34
CA SER A 48 18.27 -22.62 -12.50
C SER A 48 19.36 -22.05 -13.39
N SER A 49 20.31 -22.88 -13.82
CA SER A 49 21.36 -22.47 -14.76
C SER A 49 20.83 -22.29 -16.19
N ASP A 50 19.57 -22.67 -16.44
CA ASP A 50 18.93 -22.45 -17.73
C ASP A 50 18.51 -20.97 -17.89
N PRO A 51 19.01 -20.26 -18.92
CA PRO A 51 18.66 -18.86 -19.17
C PRO A 51 17.16 -18.62 -19.37
N LEU A 52 16.41 -19.58 -19.94
CA LEU A 52 14.96 -19.43 -20.13
C LEU A 52 14.19 -19.48 -18.81
N VAL A 53 14.64 -20.31 -17.87
CA VAL A 53 14.04 -20.42 -16.54
C VAL A 53 14.36 -19.18 -15.72
N GLN A 54 15.60 -18.66 -15.79
CA GLN A 54 15.96 -17.39 -15.17
C GLN A 54 15.11 -16.23 -15.70
N LYS A 55 14.96 -16.13 -17.02
CA LYS A 55 14.12 -15.10 -17.64
C LYS A 55 12.67 -15.19 -17.17
N ARG A 56 12.10 -16.39 -17.11
CA ARG A 56 10.71 -16.60 -16.65
C ARG A 56 10.53 -16.16 -15.19
N GLN A 57 11.49 -16.49 -14.34
CA GLN A 57 11.45 -16.08 -12.93
C GLN A 57 11.55 -14.55 -12.82
N ALA A 58 12.50 -13.92 -13.51
CA ALA A 58 12.66 -12.47 -13.53
C ALA A 58 11.40 -11.75 -14.08
N ASP A 59 10.81 -12.27 -15.16
CA ASP A 59 9.56 -11.74 -15.72
C ASP A 59 8.39 -11.90 -14.74
N SER A 60 8.32 -13.01 -14.00
CA SER A 60 7.31 -13.25 -12.97
C SER A 60 7.46 -12.26 -11.80
N ASP A 61 8.67 -12.09 -11.30
CA ASP A 61 8.99 -11.20 -10.19
C ASP A 61 8.72 -9.74 -10.56
N ALA A 62 9.15 -9.31 -11.75
CA ALA A 62 8.86 -7.97 -12.28
C ALA A 62 7.35 -7.71 -12.43
N ASN A 63 6.58 -8.72 -12.88
CA ASN A 63 5.13 -8.60 -12.97
C ASN A 63 4.46 -8.53 -11.59
N ALA A 64 4.95 -9.29 -10.62
CA ALA A 64 4.46 -9.25 -9.25
C ALA A 64 4.73 -7.88 -8.61
N GLU A 65 5.94 -7.36 -8.76
CA GLU A 65 6.31 -6.01 -8.32
C GLU A 65 5.46 -4.94 -8.99
N TYR A 66 5.28 -5.01 -10.32
CA TYR A 66 4.44 -4.06 -11.04
C TYR A 66 3.01 -4.05 -10.51
N LYS A 67 2.42 -5.23 -10.30
CA LYS A 67 1.06 -5.35 -9.74
C LYS A 67 0.98 -4.81 -8.32
N ALA A 68 1.99 -5.06 -7.49
CA ALA A 68 2.06 -4.54 -6.13
C ALA A 68 2.12 -3.01 -6.12
N ARG A 69 3.03 -2.41 -6.90
CA ARG A 69 3.16 -0.94 -7.05
C ARG A 69 1.89 -0.32 -7.64
N LYS A 70 1.28 -0.95 -8.64
CA LYS A 70 0.01 -0.49 -9.22
C LYS A 70 -1.11 -0.52 -8.19
N LYS A 71 -1.16 -1.55 -7.33
CA LYS A 71 -2.17 -1.66 -6.27
C LYS A 71 -1.95 -0.57 -5.21
N SER A 72 -0.71 -0.36 -4.75
CA SER A 72 -0.40 0.68 -3.75
C SER A 72 -0.71 2.08 -4.28
N ALA A 73 -0.28 2.41 -5.49
CA ALA A 73 -0.56 3.70 -6.10
C ALA A 73 -2.07 3.96 -6.26
N ASN A 74 -2.84 2.93 -6.66
CA ASN A 74 -4.30 3.05 -6.75
C ASN A 74 -4.96 3.24 -5.38
N THR A 75 -4.43 2.63 -4.32
CA THR A 75 -4.94 2.85 -2.97
C THR A 75 -4.60 4.24 -2.46
N GLU A 76 -3.37 4.71 -2.66
CA GLU A 76 -2.92 6.05 -2.30
C GLU A 76 -3.75 7.13 -3.00
N MET A 77 -3.92 7.02 -4.32
CA MET A 77 -4.76 7.94 -5.11
C MET A 77 -6.21 7.99 -4.59
N LYS A 78 -6.78 6.85 -4.15
CA LYS A 78 -8.15 6.81 -3.61
C LYS A 78 -8.24 7.52 -2.26
N VAL A 79 -7.23 7.34 -1.40
CA VAL A 79 -7.14 8.01 -0.10
C VAL A 79 -7.00 9.51 -0.30
N GLU A 80 -6.03 9.95 -1.11
CA GLU A 80 -5.81 11.37 -1.41
C GLU A 80 -7.07 12.02 -2.00
N LYS A 81 -7.75 11.35 -2.94
CA LYS A 81 -9.01 11.85 -3.50
C LYS A 81 -10.14 11.94 -2.45
N ALA A 82 -10.16 11.06 -1.46
CA ALA A 82 -11.14 11.12 -0.39
C ALA A 82 -10.84 12.28 0.56
N GLU A 83 -9.58 12.44 0.96
CA GLU A 83 -9.09 13.55 1.80
C GLU A 83 -9.36 14.90 1.12
N ALA A 84 -8.96 15.06 -0.15
CA ALA A 84 -9.22 16.29 -0.90
C ALA A 84 -10.72 16.62 -1.01
N LYS A 85 -11.60 15.61 -1.07
CA LYS A 85 -13.06 15.84 -1.05
C LYS A 85 -13.57 16.29 0.32
N VAL A 86 -12.96 15.82 1.40
CA VAL A 86 -13.30 16.25 2.77
C VAL A 86 -12.90 17.73 2.92
N ASP A 87 -11.65 18.07 2.61
CA ASP A 87 -11.15 19.45 2.69
C ASP A 87 -12.01 20.42 1.87
N MET A 88 -12.37 20.01 0.66
CA MET A 88 -13.19 20.80 -0.27
C MET A 88 -14.61 21.02 0.28
N LYS A 89 -15.19 20.04 1.00
CA LYS A 89 -16.48 20.21 1.68
C LYS A 89 -16.37 21.10 2.90
N GLU A 90 -15.31 20.98 3.68
CA GLU A 90 -15.05 21.83 4.86
C GLU A 90 -14.91 23.30 4.44
N GLN A 91 -14.10 23.58 3.42
CA GLN A 91 -13.97 24.94 2.86
C GLN A 91 -15.32 25.51 2.40
N LYS A 92 -16.16 24.69 1.75
CA LYS A 92 -17.53 25.13 1.37
C LYS A 92 -18.41 25.39 2.58
N ALA A 93 -18.35 24.55 3.61
CA ALA A 93 -19.13 24.72 4.82
C ALA A 93 -18.71 26.00 5.56
N GLU A 94 -17.41 26.25 5.70
CA GLU A 94 -16.88 27.48 6.26
C GLU A 94 -17.27 28.72 5.47
N ALA A 95 -17.15 28.67 4.14
CA ALA A 95 -17.53 29.78 3.27
C ALA A 95 -19.03 30.08 3.39
N LYS A 96 -19.87 29.02 3.45
CA LYS A 96 -21.31 29.17 3.67
C LYS A 96 -21.59 29.78 5.05
N ALA A 97 -20.94 29.30 6.11
CA ALA A 97 -21.11 29.85 7.45
C ALA A 97 -20.71 31.34 7.53
N LYS A 98 -19.60 31.72 6.88
CA LYS A 98 -19.16 33.12 6.77
C LYS A 98 -20.20 33.97 6.04
N ARG A 99 -20.73 33.47 4.92
CA ARG A 99 -21.78 34.15 4.15
C ARG A 99 -23.07 34.29 4.96
N ASP A 100 -23.54 33.23 5.58
CA ASP A 100 -24.78 33.23 6.35
C ASP A 100 -24.66 34.18 7.57
N LYS A 101 -23.49 34.24 8.21
CA LYS A 101 -23.20 35.21 9.28
C LYS A 101 -23.19 36.67 8.78
N ALA A 102 -22.62 36.94 7.59
CA ALA A 102 -22.67 38.27 6.99
C ALA A 102 -24.11 38.70 6.68
N MET A 103 -24.90 37.82 6.05
CA MET A 103 -26.30 38.10 5.72
C MET A 103 -27.17 38.29 6.97
N SER A 104 -26.92 37.53 8.04
CA SER A 104 -27.64 37.70 9.31
C SER A 104 -27.27 39.02 10.02
N ASN A 105 -26.03 39.49 9.90
CA ASN A 105 -25.62 40.78 10.47
C ASN A 105 -26.21 41.96 9.68
N ASP A 106 -26.26 41.86 8.35
CA ASP A 106 -26.86 42.86 7.48
C ASP A 106 -28.39 42.94 7.67
N ALA A 107 -29.07 41.80 7.86
CA ALA A 107 -30.52 41.75 8.09
C ALA A 107 -30.96 42.31 9.45
N VAL A 108 -30.06 42.38 10.44
CA VAL A 108 -30.33 42.97 11.77
C VAL A 108 -30.00 44.47 11.81
N SER A 109 -29.31 45.00 10.80
CA SER A 109 -28.89 46.40 10.72
C SER A 109 -29.77 47.27 9.82
N GLN A 110 -30.88 46.73 9.29
CA GLN A 110 -31.95 47.47 8.59
C GLN A 110 -33.23 47.49 9.43
#